data_AF-A0A915NBK0-F1
#
_entry.id   AF-A0A915NBK0-F1
#
_cell.length_a   1.000
_cell.length_b   1.000
_cell.length_c   1.000
_cell.angle_alpha   90.00
_cell.angle_beta   90.00
_cell.angle_gamma   90.00
#
_symmetry.space_group_name_H-M   'P 1'
#
loop_
_entity.id
_entity.type
_entity.pdbx_description
1 polymer ?
#
loop_
_entity_poly.entity_id
_entity_poly.type
_entity_poly.pdbx_seq_one_letter_code
_entity_poly.pdbx_strand_id
1 'polypeptide(L)'
;MLVKQIKGEDKDDDKEDGIVGEGLLGEGRFLEVPRRAHNVCGIFEDTYLIVEPFDDQMERDLAIYSIFNTQQPWAPPVVAYIARPEATRRDAKESFDAFLQVSKAHDAKEGKNGLKFPHIPKCVLKGKLKRLVFGIEEFQQYEHDPDWINRPAILYTMPAGVFVSSLLANAPLGIVEPWLALNVGIGLVQALNSLHKLGFIHRYVTPWNFLLKTPFTIEGLRDDVMHVDFSLAVKWPSRQNKQNDLVGTRKYSSKRALSRHVQGCPEAFSTILDYLRSVDYSKRPDYAGIEQTFFEMLRARKLSWGMQMDWENQQQKFSMGVSVPSSIEGTS
;
A
#
# COMPACT_ATOMS: atom_id res chain seq x y z
N MET A 1 -14.74 -8.26 17.61
CA MET A 1 -15.45 -6.99 17.32
C MET A 1 -16.09 -7.11 15.94
N LEU A 2 -17.38 -6.82 15.84
CA LEU A 2 -18.27 -7.22 14.75
C LEU A 2 -17.87 -6.65 13.39
N VAL A 3 -17.70 -7.54 12.40
CA VAL A 3 -17.76 -7.22 10.97
C VAL A 3 -19.24 -7.25 10.57
N LYS A 4 -19.85 -6.09 10.28
CA LYS A 4 -21.24 -6.04 9.77
C LYS A 4 -21.27 -6.42 8.29
N GLN A 5 -21.93 -7.53 7.96
CA GLN A 5 -22.51 -7.74 6.62
C GLN A 5 -23.83 -6.97 6.56
N ILE A 6 -23.97 -6.07 5.59
CA ILE A 6 -25.24 -5.39 5.33
C ILE A 6 -25.90 -6.07 4.14
N LYS A 7 -27.05 -6.70 4.38
CA LYS A 7 -27.99 -7.16 3.34
C LYS A 7 -28.68 -5.93 2.76
N GLY A 8 -28.74 -5.85 1.44
CA GLY A 8 -29.55 -4.86 0.74
C GLY A 8 -31.03 -5.25 0.83
N GLU A 9 -31.86 -4.27 1.14
CA GLU A 9 -33.25 -4.21 0.72
C GLU A 9 -33.43 -2.87 0.01
N ASP A 10 -33.82 -2.94 -1.27
CA ASP A 10 -34.24 -1.82 -2.07
C ASP A 10 -35.55 -1.26 -1.52
N LYS A 11 -35.60 0.05 -1.29
CA LYS A 11 -36.82 0.84 -1.48
C LYS A 11 -36.43 2.21 -2.06
N ASP A 12 -36.99 2.47 -3.23
CA ASP A 12 -37.06 3.76 -3.90
C ASP A 12 -37.74 4.82 -3.03
N ASP A 13 -37.50 6.07 -3.44
CA ASP A 13 -38.11 7.33 -3.04
C ASP A 13 -37.52 8.02 -1.79
N ASP A 14 -36.63 9.00 -2.02
CA ASP A 14 -37.07 10.40 -1.96
C ASP A 14 -36.06 11.33 -2.65
N LYS A 15 -36.59 12.20 -3.51
CA LYS A 15 -35.88 13.30 -4.15
C LYS A 15 -35.56 14.36 -3.10
N GLU A 16 -34.29 14.44 -2.70
CA GLU A 16 -33.73 15.69 -2.16
C GLU A 16 -32.78 16.27 -3.20
N ASP A 17 -33.30 17.28 -3.92
CA ASP A 17 -32.54 18.21 -4.76
C ASP A 17 -31.61 19.05 -3.86
N GLY A 18 -30.47 18.47 -3.49
CA GLY A 18 -29.35 19.21 -2.92
C GLY A 18 -28.58 19.90 -4.04
N ILE A 19 -28.80 21.21 -4.18
CA ILE A 19 -28.10 22.09 -5.13
C ILE A 19 -26.59 21.95 -4.92
N VAL A 20 -25.93 21.18 -5.79
CA VAL A 20 -24.51 21.30 -6.07
C VAL A 20 -24.39 22.35 -7.14
N GLY A 21 -23.71 23.46 -6.81
CA GLY A 21 -23.68 24.64 -7.64
C GLY A 21 -23.36 24.30 -9.09
N GLU A 22 -24.34 24.48 -9.98
CA GLU A 22 -24.05 24.58 -11.40
C GLU A 22 -23.14 25.79 -11.55
N GLY A 23 -21.86 25.53 -11.80
CA GLY A 23 -20.84 26.55 -11.96
C GLY A 23 -21.12 27.40 -13.19
N LEU A 24 -22.02 28.37 -13.05
CA LEU A 24 -22.21 29.47 -13.98
C LEU A 24 -21.05 30.43 -13.76
N LEU A 25 -19.99 30.27 -14.54
CA LEU A 25 -19.20 31.44 -14.91
C LEU A 25 -20.14 32.36 -15.69
N GLY A 26 -20.25 33.62 -15.26
CA GLY A 26 -20.99 34.63 -16.01
C GLY A 26 -20.65 34.52 -17.50
N GLU A 27 -21.68 34.56 -18.36
CA GLU A 27 -21.66 34.23 -19.80
C GLU A 27 -22.07 32.79 -20.20
N GLY A 28 -22.78 32.04 -19.36
CA GLY A 28 -23.47 30.80 -19.82
C GLY A 28 -22.52 29.67 -20.22
N ARG A 29 -21.28 29.70 -19.74
CA ARG A 29 -20.35 28.56 -19.86
C ARG A 29 -20.46 27.71 -18.61
N PHE A 30 -20.89 26.46 -18.79
CA PHE A 30 -20.76 25.45 -17.74
C PHE A 30 -19.28 25.15 -17.54
N LEU A 31 -18.77 25.37 -16.33
CA LEU A 31 -17.45 24.85 -15.98
C LEU A 31 -17.57 23.34 -15.75
N GLU A 32 -17.10 22.52 -16.68
CA GLU A 32 -16.99 21.07 -16.47
C GLU A 32 -15.77 20.80 -15.57
N VAL A 33 -16.00 20.20 -14.40
CA VAL A 33 -14.92 19.81 -13.50
C VAL A 33 -14.24 18.58 -14.09
N PRO A 34 -12.93 18.60 -14.39
CA PRO A 34 -12.27 17.46 -15.00
C PRO A 34 -12.36 16.22 -14.10
N ARG A 35 -12.86 15.10 -14.64
CA ARG A 35 -12.88 13.80 -13.96
C ARG A 35 -11.50 13.17 -13.96
N ARG A 36 -10.67 13.59 -13.01
CA ARG A 36 -9.31 13.07 -12.80
C ARG A 36 -9.16 12.58 -11.37
N ALA A 37 -8.27 11.61 -11.15
CA ALA A 37 -8.01 11.09 -9.81
C ALA A 37 -7.71 12.21 -8.79
N HIS A 38 -6.94 13.23 -9.19
CA HIS A 38 -6.54 14.36 -8.33
C HIS A 38 -7.68 15.32 -7.97
N ASN A 39 -8.78 15.29 -8.72
CA ASN A 39 -9.93 16.16 -8.48
C ASN A 39 -10.97 15.48 -7.58
N VAL A 40 -10.79 14.20 -7.20
CA VAL A 40 -11.72 13.50 -6.32
C VAL A 40 -11.68 14.12 -4.92
N CYS A 41 -12.84 14.51 -4.39
CA CYS A 41 -12.97 15.12 -3.08
C CYS A 41 -14.30 14.78 -2.40
N GLY A 42 -14.51 15.29 -1.19
CA GLY A 42 -15.78 15.20 -0.46
C GLY A 42 -15.85 14.08 0.57
N ILE A 43 -17.06 13.82 1.06
CA ILE A 43 -17.33 12.87 2.15
C ILE A 43 -17.83 11.54 1.58
N PHE A 44 -17.27 10.45 2.10
CA PHE A 44 -17.57 9.06 1.80
C PHE A 44 -18.24 8.38 3.01
N GLU A 45 -19.35 7.65 2.77
CA GLU A 45 -20.17 6.97 3.80
C GLU A 45 -20.54 7.88 4.99
N ASP A 46 -20.76 9.17 4.74
CA ASP A 46 -21.07 10.20 5.76
C ASP A 46 -20.07 10.26 6.93
N THR A 47 -18.87 9.69 6.75
CA THR A 47 -17.90 9.44 7.83
C THR A 47 -16.47 9.77 7.43
N TYR A 48 -16.09 9.54 6.17
CA TYR A 48 -14.71 9.66 5.72
C TYR A 48 -14.55 10.84 4.77
N LEU A 49 -13.83 11.87 5.17
CA LEU A 49 -13.48 12.99 4.31
C LEU A 49 -12.26 12.61 3.46
N ILE A 50 -12.36 12.71 2.13
CA ILE A 50 -11.22 12.60 1.23
C ILE A 50 -10.40 13.87 1.35
N VAL A 51 -9.13 13.73 1.75
CA VAL A 51 -8.22 14.85 1.97
C VAL A 51 -7.45 15.15 0.67
N GLU A 52 -6.73 14.16 0.17
CA GLU A 52 -5.91 14.27 -1.02
C GLU A 52 -5.58 12.88 -1.58
N PRO A 53 -5.31 12.75 -2.90
CA PRO A 53 -4.65 11.56 -3.42
C PRO A 53 -3.24 11.43 -2.83
N PHE A 54 -2.77 10.20 -2.63
CA PHE A 54 -1.35 9.96 -2.41
C PHE A 54 -0.56 10.41 -3.64
N ASP A 55 0.56 11.10 -3.42
CA ASP A 55 1.54 11.40 -4.47
C ASP A 55 2.31 10.12 -4.84
N ASP A 56 1.62 9.21 -5.52
CA ASP A 56 2.16 7.96 -5.99
C ASP A 56 2.73 8.13 -7.40
N GLN A 57 4.02 7.85 -7.54
CA GLN A 57 4.70 7.88 -8.84
C GLN A 57 4.22 6.80 -9.81
N MET A 58 3.46 5.80 -9.32
CA MET A 58 2.89 4.73 -10.12
C MET A 58 1.44 5.01 -10.49
N GLU A 59 1.15 4.91 -11.79
CA GLU A 59 -0.24 4.87 -12.25
C GLU A 59 -0.84 3.49 -11.97
N ARG A 60 -1.89 3.47 -11.14
CA ARG A 60 -2.64 2.26 -10.75
C ARG A 60 -4.07 2.33 -11.24
N ASP A 61 -4.73 1.20 -11.40
CA ASP A 61 -6.18 1.18 -11.69
C ASP A 61 -7.01 1.76 -10.55
N LEU A 62 -6.54 1.56 -9.31
CA LEU A 62 -7.13 2.11 -8.10
C LEU A 62 -6.18 3.17 -7.52
N ALA A 63 -6.58 4.43 -7.55
CA ALA A 63 -5.85 5.51 -6.89
C ALA A 63 -6.01 5.41 -5.37
N ILE A 64 -4.95 5.77 -4.65
CA ILE A 64 -4.89 5.74 -3.20
C ILE A 64 -5.18 7.16 -2.70
N TYR A 65 -6.09 7.28 -1.74
CA TYR A 65 -6.47 8.56 -1.14
C TYR A 65 -6.26 8.54 0.36
N SER A 66 -5.64 9.60 0.87
CA SER A 66 -5.65 9.91 2.30
C SER A 66 -7.06 10.30 2.69
N ILE A 67 -7.61 9.61 3.70
CA ILE A 67 -8.95 9.90 4.21
C ILE A 67 -8.92 10.19 5.71
N PHE A 68 -9.78 11.09 6.14
CA PHE A 68 -9.95 11.46 7.53
C PHE A 68 -11.30 10.94 8.05
N ASN A 69 -11.29 10.17 9.13
CA ASN A 69 -12.51 9.72 9.78
C ASN A 69 -13.04 10.83 10.70
N THR A 70 -14.15 11.47 10.30
CA THR A 70 -14.75 12.60 11.02
C THR A 70 -15.35 12.20 12.37
N GLN A 71 -15.73 10.92 12.53
CA GLN A 71 -16.30 10.40 13.77
C GLN A 71 -15.24 9.88 14.75
N GLN A 72 -14.08 9.48 14.24
CA GLN A 72 -12.96 8.94 15.04
C GLN A 72 -11.62 9.54 14.59
N PRO A 73 -11.37 10.82 14.88
CA PRO A 73 -10.18 11.52 14.38
C PRO A 73 -8.87 11.01 15.00
N TRP A 74 -8.93 10.30 16.13
CA TRP A 74 -7.78 9.67 16.78
C TRP A 74 -7.56 8.20 16.37
N ALA A 75 -8.40 7.64 15.49
CA ALA A 75 -8.22 6.28 15.01
C ALA A 75 -6.96 6.15 14.13
N PRO A 76 -6.39 4.94 13.99
CA PRO A 76 -5.29 4.70 13.06
C PRO A 76 -5.62 5.21 11.66
N PRO A 77 -4.63 5.76 10.92
CA PRO A 77 -4.88 6.27 9.58
C PRO A 77 -5.42 5.19 8.65
N VAL A 78 -6.32 5.60 7.78
CA VAL A 78 -6.96 4.76 6.78
C VAL A 78 -6.74 5.42 5.42
N VAL A 79 -6.56 4.60 4.40
CA VAL A 79 -6.56 5.06 3.01
C VAL A 79 -7.69 4.41 2.25
N ALA A 80 -8.21 5.12 1.26
CA ALA A 80 -9.21 4.59 0.33
C ALA A 80 -8.54 4.26 -1.01
N TYR A 81 -8.83 3.08 -1.54
CA TYR A 81 -8.54 2.69 -2.90
C TYR A 81 -9.81 2.87 -3.71
N ILE A 82 -9.78 3.82 -4.63
CA ILE A 82 -10.92 4.17 -5.48
C ILE A 82 -10.47 4.01 -6.92
N ALA A 83 -11.30 3.35 -7.74
CA ALA A 83 -10.99 3.21 -9.16
C ALA A 83 -10.75 4.57 -9.79
N ARG A 84 -9.69 4.69 -10.60
CA ARG A 84 -9.40 5.89 -11.36
C ARG A 84 -10.48 6.12 -12.42
N PRO A 85 -10.88 7.36 -12.70
CA PRO A 85 -11.71 7.68 -13.86
C PRO A 85 -11.07 7.20 -15.17
N GLU A 86 -9.72 7.23 -15.24
CA GLU A 86 -8.96 6.89 -16.43
C GLU A 86 -8.78 5.37 -16.64
N ALA A 87 -9.05 4.54 -15.62
CA ALA A 87 -8.91 3.09 -15.71
C ALA A 87 -10.11 2.47 -16.46
N THR A 88 -9.89 1.37 -17.18
CA THR A 88 -11.04 0.65 -17.76
C THR A 88 -11.86 0.00 -16.64
N ARG A 89 -13.19 -0.01 -16.79
CA ARG A 89 -14.09 -0.65 -15.81
C ARG A 89 -13.73 -2.11 -15.55
N ARG A 90 -13.25 -2.81 -16.58
CA ARG A 90 -12.81 -4.19 -16.48
C ARG A 90 -11.58 -4.31 -15.59
N ASP A 91 -10.53 -3.54 -15.86
CA ASP A 91 -9.26 -3.65 -15.14
C ASP A 91 -9.44 -3.22 -13.68
N ALA A 92 -10.13 -2.10 -13.44
CA ALA A 92 -10.45 -1.66 -12.08
C ALA A 92 -11.28 -2.68 -11.30
N LYS A 93 -12.23 -3.38 -11.96
CA LYS A 93 -13.00 -4.45 -11.32
C LYS A 93 -12.12 -5.67 -11.01
N GLU A 94 -11.28 -6.10 -11.93
CA GLU A 94 -10.35 -7.22 -11.72
C GLU A 94 -9.38 -6.90 -10.56
N SER A 95 -8.83 -5.68 -10.54
CA SER A 95 -7.98 -5.15 -9.48
C SER A 95 -8.71 -5.11 -8.13
N PHE A 96 -9.93 -4.57 -8.08
CA PHE A 96 -10.75 -4.55 -6.86
C PHE A 96 -11.09 -5.96 -6.34
N ASP A 97 -11.45 -6.88 -7.25
CA ASP A 97 -11.77 -8.26 -6.90
C ASP A 97 -10.55 -8.97 -6.28
N ALA A 98 -9.33 -8.66 -6.74
CA ALA A 98 -8.10 -9.19 -6.16
C ALA A 98 -7.91 -8.70 -4.71
N PHE A 99 -8.02 -7.40 -4.45
CA PHE A 99 -8.02 -6.84 -3.09
C PHE A 99 -9.09 -7.49 -2.20
N LEU A 100 -10.31 -7.63 -2.71
CA LEU A 100 -11.44 -8.21 -1.98
C LEU A 100 -11.20 -9.67 -1.59
N GLN A 101 -10.60 -10.47 -2.48
CA GLN A 101 -10.28 -11.86 -2.21
C GLN A 101 -9.19 -12.01 -1.13
N VAL A 102 -8.15 -11.18 -1.19
CA VAL A 102 -7.08 -11.16 -0.17
C VAL A 102 -7.65 -10.77 1.19
N SER A 103 -8.44 -9.68 1.27
CA SER A 103 -9.11 -9.26 2.52
C SER A 103 -9.99 -10.36 3.10
N LYS A 104 -10.85 -11.00 2.29
CA LYS A 104 -11.72 -12.09 2.76
C LYS A 104 -10.92 -13.27 3.34
N ALA A 105 -9.79 -13.62 2.72
CA ALA A 105 -8.93 -14.69 3.19
C ALA A 105 -8.19 -14.31 4.48
N HIS A 106 -7.75 -13.06 4.60
CA HIS A 106 -7.16 -12.51 5.81
C HIS A 106 -8.14 -12.60 6.99
N ASP A 107 -9.34 -12.03 6.84
CA ASP A 107 -10.39 -12.01 7.87
C ASP A 107 -10.75 -13.44 8.34
N ALA A 108 -10.85 -14.37 7.39
CA ALA A 108 -11.20 -15.77 7.68
C ALA A 108 -10.12 -16.52 8.47
N LYS A 109 -8.83 -16.21 8.27
CA LYS A 109 -7.72 -16.87 8.98
C LYS A 109 -7.44 -16.24 10.33
N GLU A 110 -7.55 -14.91 10.43
CA GLU A 110 -7.43 -14.20 11.71
C GLU A 110 -8.52 -14.68 12.69
N GLY A 111 -9.77 -14.80 12.23
CA GLY A 111 -10.90 -15.24 13.05
C GLY A 111 -10.89 -16.71 13.46
N LYS A 112 -10.33 -17.63 12.64
CA LYS A 112 -10.33 -19.07 12.94
C LYS A 112 -9.18 -19.53 13.83
N ASN A 113 -7.99 -18.94 13.65
CA ASN A 113 -6.75 -19.46 14.25
C ASN A 113 -6.03 -18.44 15.14
N GLY A 114 -6.53 -17.20 15.25
CA GLY A 114 -5.81 -16.11 15.94
C GLY A 114 -4.47 -15.76 15.28
N LEU A 115 -4.22 -16.24 14.06
CA LEU A 115 -2.99 -16.00 13.32
C LEU A 115 -2.96 -14.54 12.88
N LYS A 116 -1.94 -13.81 13.32
CA LYS A 116 -1.68 -12.43 12.89
C LYS A 116 -0.88 -12.43 11.59
N PHE A 117 -1.27 -11.58 10.65
CA PHE A 117 -0.55 -11.32 9.40
C PHE A 117 -0.09 -9.86 9.39
N PRO A 118 1.00 -9.50 10.11
CA PRO A 118 1.39 -8.10 10.34
C PRO A 118 1.73 -7.33 9.05
N HIS A 119 2.11 -8.05 8.01
CA HIS A 119 2.45 -7.51 6.69
C HIS A 119 1.22 -7.24 5.80
N ILE A 120 0.03 -7.72 6.18
CA ILE A 120 -1.20 -7.57 5.39
C ILE A 120 -2.05 -6.46 6.03
N PRO A 121 -2.38 -5.38 5.30
CA PRO A 121 -3.19 -4.31 5.87
C PRO A 121 -4.60 -4.82 6.18
N LYS A 122 -5.18 -4.31 7.29
CA LYS A 122 -6.53 -4.67 7.69
C LYS A 122 -7.55 -3.87 6.90
N CYS A 123 -8.47 -4.58 6.25
CA CYS A 123 -9.60 -3.94 5.58
C CYS A 123 -10.55 -3.37 6.62
N VAL A 124 -10.83 -2.08 6.53
CA VAL A 124 -11.77 -1.36 7.41
C VAL A 124 -13.18 -1.42 6.83
N LEU A 125 -13.31 -1.09 5.54
CA LEU A 125 -14.58 -1.02 4.85
C LEU A 125 -14.39 -1.45 3.40
N LYS A 126 -15.37 -2.17 2.85
CA LYS A 126 -15.39 -2.61 1.45
C LYS A 126 -16.79 -2.47 0.90
N GLY A 127 -16.94 -1.81 -0.24
CA GLY A 127 -18.26 -1.52 -0.76
C GLY A 127 -18.26 -0.80 -2.10
N LYS A 128 -19.41 -0.23 -2.42
CA LYS A 128 -19.66 0.60 -3.58
C LYS A 128 -19.89 2.02 -3.11
N LEU A 129 -19.27 2.98 -3.76
CA LEU A 129 -19.47 4.40 -3.52
C LEU A 129 -20.91 4.76 -3.92
N LYS A 130 -21.70 5.26 -2.97
CA LYS A 130 -23.04 5.79 -3.25
C LYS A 130 -22.98 7.06 -4.10
N ARG A 131 -22.04 7.95 -3.76
CA ARG A 131 -21.78 9.22 -4.44
C ARG A 131 -20.27 9.49 -4.41
N LEU A 132 -19.74 10.02 -5.50
CA LEU A 132 -18.38 10.54 -5.61
C LEU A 132 -18.47 11.97 -6.15
N VAL A 133 -17.64 12.86 -5.63
CA VAL A 133 -17.58 14.27 -6.04
C VAL A 133 -16.22 14.56 -6.64
N PHE A 134 -16.22 15.32 -7.72
CA PHE A 134 -15.03 15.95 -8.27
C PHE A 134 -15.07 17.44 -7.96
N GLY A 135 -13.98 17.99 -7.46
CA GLY A 135 -13.83 19.40 -7.17
C GLY A 135 -12.65 20.02 -7.89
N ILE A 136 -12.80 21.28 -8.27
CA ILE A 136 -11.69 22.14 -8.68
C ILE A 136 -12.00 23.56 -8.19
N GLU A 137 -11.05 24.15 -7.47
CA GLU A 137 -11.23 25.48 -6.85
C GLU A 137 -12.52 25.54 -6.00
N GLU A 138 -13.48 26.38 -6.38
CA GLU A 138 -14.77 26.56 -5.68
C GLU A 138 -15.92 25.73 -6.29
N PHE A 139 -15.64 24.95 -7.33
CA PHE A 139 -16.65 24.20 -8.06
C PHE A 139 -16.61 22.72 -7.69
N GLN A 140 -17.80 22.12 -7.56
CA GLN A 140 -17.98 20.70 -7.30
C GLN A 140 -18.99 20.12 -8.28
N GLN A 141 -18.76 18.89 -8.72
CA GLN A 141 -19.68 18.14 -9.57
C GLN A 141 -19.72 16.68 -9.11
N TYR A 142 -20.91 16.08 -9.17
CA TYR A 142 -21.03 14.66 -8.89
C TYR A 142 -20.46 13.83 -10.04
N GLU A 143 -20.09 12.60 -9.73
CA GLU A 143 -19.85 11.59 -10.75
C GLU A 143 -21.14 11.36 -11.55
N HIS A 144 -21.08 11.64 -12.84
CA HIS A 144 -22.16 11.42 -13.79
C HIS A 144 -21.77 10.44 -14.90
N ASP A 145 -20.58 9.84 -14.85
CA ASP A 145 -20.16 8.83 -15.81
C ASP A 145 -21.06 7.58 -15.70
N PRO A 146 -21.82 7.23 -16.76
CA PRO A 146 -22.73 6.09 -16.74
C PRO A 146 -21.99 4.75 -16.61
N ASP A 147 -20.70 4.69 -16.96
CA ASP A 147 -19.89 3.47 -16.78
C ASP A 147 -19.51 3.21 -15.31
N TRP A 148 -19.58 4.25 -14.47
CA TRP A 148 -19.17 4.22 -13.07
C TRP A 148 -20.32 4.25 -12.05
N ILE A 149 -21.46 3.67 -12.41
CA ILE A 149 -22.56 3.42 -11.47
C ILE A 149 -22.05 2.47 -10.36
N ASN A 150 -22.08 2.92 -9.10
CA ASN A 150 -21.62 2.17 -7.93
C ASN A 150 -20.11 1.83 -7.96
N ARG A 151 -19.25 2.84 -8.16
CA ARG A 151 -17.78 2.70 -8.22
C ARG A 151 -17.25 1.91 -7.00
N PRO A 152 -16.47 0.84 -7.20
CA PRO A 152 -15.97 0.04 -6.08
C PRO A 152 -14.91 0.81 -5.29
N ALA A 153 -14.98 0.72 -3.97
CA ALA A 153 -13.99 1.30 -3.06
C ALA A 153 -13.68 0.34 -1.91
N ILE A 154 -12.40 0.31 -1.52
CA ILE A 154 -11.93 -0.45 -0.37
C ILE A 154 -11.01 0.40 0.49
N LEU A 155 -11.24 0.36 1.79
CA LEU A 155 -10.51 1.12 2.79
C LEU A 155 -9.62 0.17 3.57
N TYR A 156 -8.34 0.52 3.68
CA TYR A 156 -7.35 -0.23 4.44
C TYR A 156 -6.72 0.65 5.51
N THR A 157 -6.45 0.06 6.67
CA THR A 157 -5.56 0.69 7.65
C THR A 157 -4.17 0.79 7.02
N MET A 158 -3.63 2.00 6.97
CA MET A 158 -2.26 2.22 6.52
C MET A 158 -1.51 2.97 7.62
N PRO A 159 -0.52 2.35 8.26
CA PRO A 159 0.28 3.04 9.27
C PRO A 159 1.09 4.15 8.61
N ALA A 160 1.56 5.11 9.42
CA ALA A 160 2.59 6.04 8.97
C ALA A 160 3.81 5.27 8.47
N GLY A 161 4.33 5.65 7.30
CA GLY A 161 5.42 4.94 6.68
C GLY A 161 5.86 5.57 5.37
N VAL A 162 6.92 5.02 4.79
CA VAL A 162 7.41 5.40 3.45
C VAL A 162 7.44 4.19 2.55
N PHE A 163 7.25 4.38 1.25
CA PHE A 163 7.45 3.31 0.28
C PHE A 163 8.92 2.86 0.24
N VAL A 164 9.14 1.59 -0.06
CA VAL A 164 10.52 1.06 -0.23
C VAL A 164 11.24 1.79 -1.37
N SER A 165 10.50 2.26 -2.39
CA SER A 165 11.05 3.10 -3.48
C SER A 165 11.72 4.38 -2.97
N SER A 166 11.20 4.97 -1.88
CA SER A 166 11.72 6.20 -1.29
C SER A 166 13.13 6.03 -0.74
N LEU A 167 13.55 4.82 -0.34
CA LEU A 167 14.91 4.59 0.17
C LEU A 167 15.98 4.91 -0.87
N LEU A 168 15.78 4.47 -2.11
CA LEU A 168 16.74 4.73 -3.19
C LEU A 168 16.62 6.18 -3.68
N ALA A 169 15.39 6.70 -3.79
CA ALA A 169 15.15 8.07 -4.25
C ALA A 169 15.77 9.13 -3.34
N ASN A 170 15.85 8.85 -2.04
CA ASN A 170 16.45 9.74 -1.04
C ASN A 170 17.88 9.34 -0.65
N ALA A 171 18.47 8.33 -1.29
CA ALA A 171 19.84 7.93 -1.02
C ALA A 171 20.82 8.99 -1.59
N PRO A 172 21.66 9.65 -0.78
CA PRO A 172 22.52 10.74 -1.23
C PRO A 172 23.49 10.35 -2.35
N LEU A 173 23.92 9.08 -2.36
CA LEU A 173 24.85 8.53 -3.33
C LEU A 173 24.14 7.71 -4.43
N GLY A 174 22.81 7.74 -4.47
CA GLY A 174 22.03 6.88 -5.38
C GLY A 174 22.19 5.39 -5.09
N ILE A 175 22.63 5.02 -3.88
CA ILE A 175 22.86 3.65 -3.43
C ILE A 175 22.27 3.50 -2.03
N VAL A 176 21.44 2.48 -1.84
CA VAL A 176 20.95 2.09 -0.51
C VAL A 176 22.07 1.34 0.21
N GLU A 177 22.35 1.72 1.46
CA GLU A 177 23.40 1.07 2.24
C GLU A 177 23.14 -0.44 2.39
N PRO A 178 24.18 -1.30 2.26
CA PRO A 178 24.00 -2.74 2.23
C PRO A 178 23.26 -3.29 3.45
N TRP A 179 23.51 -2.73 4.64
CA TRP A 179 22.87 -3.17 5.86
C TRP A 179 21.36 -2.90 5.83
N LEU A 180 20.94 -1.71 5.36
CA LEU A 180 19.53 -1.32 5.24
C LEU A 180 18.85 -2.19 4.18
N ALA A 181 19.49 -2.37 3.03
CA ALA A 181 18.99 -3.21 1.95
C ALA A 181 18.79 -4.67 2.38
N LEU A 182 19.70 -5.23 3.20
CA LEU A 182 19.58 -6.60 3.71
C LEU A 182 18.45 -6.73 4.74
N ASN A 183 18.28 -5.75 5.65
CA ASN A 183 17.18 -5.75 6.62
C ASN A 183 15.82 -5.65 5.95
N VAL A 184 15.66 -4.69 5.03
CA VAL A 184 14.44 -4.55 4.22
C VAL A 184 14.21 -5.78 3.35
N GLY A 185 15.28 -6.39 2.82
CA GLY A 185 15.21 -7.64 2.07
C GLY A 185 14.58 -8.78 2.87
N ILE A 186 14.96 -8.95 4.14
CA ILE A 186 14.33 -9.92 5.06
C ILE A 186 12.85 -9.61 5.22
N GLY A 187 12.49 -8.36 5.50
CA GLY A 187 11.09 -7.99 5.68
C GLY A 187 10.22 -8.18 4.44
N LEU A 188 10.77 -7.95 3.24
CA LEU A 188 10.10 -8.26 1.97
C LEU A 188 9.85 -9.76 1.80
N VAL A 189 10.82 -10.61 2.18
CA VAL A 189 10.67 -12.08 2.14
C VAL A 189 9.57 -12.53 3.10
N GLN A 190 9.52 -11.96 4.31
CA GLN A 190 8.48 -12.25 5.31
C GLN A 190 7.09 -11.76 4.89
N ALA A 191 7.02 -10.58 4.27
CA ALA A 191 5.79 -10.05 3.70
C ALA A 191 5.25 -10.96 2.59
N LEU A 192 6.10 -11.39 1.65
CA LEU A 192 5.71 -12.34 0.59
C LEU A 192 5.27 -13.69 1.16
N ASN A 193 5.99 -14.23 2.15
CA ASN A 193 5.61 -15.47 2.85
C ASN A 193 4.20 -15.34 3.46
N SER A 194 3.88 -14.18 4.04
CA SER A 194 2.57 -13.92 4.65
C SER A 194 1.43 -13.96 3.63
N LEU A 195 1.60 -13.33 2.47
CA LEU A 195 0.60 -13.40 1.40
C LEU A 195 0.47 -14.83 0.83
N HIS A 196 1.59 -15.54 0.67
CA HIS A 196 1.58 -16.93 0.19
C HIS A 196 0.95 -17.88 1.22
N LYS A 197 1.13 -17.63 2.53
CA LYS A 197 0.39 -18.32 3.60
C LYS A 197 -1.11 -18.07 3.51
N LEU A 198 -1.57 -16.92 3.02
CA LEU A 198 -3.00 -16.68 2.73
C LEU A 198 -3.51 -17.45 1.49
N GLY A 199 -2.60 -17.98 0.66
CA GLY A 199 -2.92 -18.74 -0.55
C GLY A 199 -2.95 -17.86 -1.81
N PHE A 200 -2.21 -16.76 -1.82
CA PHE A 200 -2.14 -15.83 -2.95
C PHE A 200 -0.71 -15.60 -3.42
N ILE A 201 -0.54 -15.33 -4.70
CA ILE A 201 0.71 -14.85 -5.31
C ILE A 201 0.50 -13.39 -5.71
N HIS A 202 1.44 -12.50 -5.34
CA HIS A 202 1.30 -11.06 -5.56
C HIS A 202 1.34 -10.63 -7.04
N ARG A 203 2.23 -11.23 -7.83
CA ARG A 203 2.54 -10.91 -9.26
C ARG A 203 3.00 -9.48 -9.58
N TYR A 204 2.94 -8.55 -8.63
CA TYR A 204 3.34 -7.15 -8.80
C TYR A 204 4.36 -6.70 -7.74
N VAL A 205 5.41 -7.49 -7.56
CA VAL A 205 6.45 -7.20 -6.54
C VAL A 205 7.37 -6.10 -7.05
N THR A 206 7.24 -4.88 -6.50
CA THR A 206 8.07 -3.71 -6.84
C THR A 206 8.30 -2.84 -5.60
N PRO A 207 9.30 -1.95 -5.57
CA PRO A 207 9.53 -1.05 -4.43
C PRO A 207 8.38 -0.09 -4.09
N TRP A 208 7.45 0.17 -5.02
CA TRP A 208 6.29 1.04 -4.79
C TRP A 208 5.08 0.31 -4.19
N ASN A 209 5.16 -1.02 -4.01
CA ASN A 209 4.05 -1.83 -3.51
C ASN A 209 4.26 -2.32 -2.08
N PHE A 210 5.32 -1.85 -1.43
CA PHE A 210 5.64 -2.15 -0.05
C PHE A 210 5.94 -0.86 0.72
N LEU A 211 5.42 -0.81 1.95
CA LEU A 211 5.58 0.29 2.88
C LEU A 211 6.44 -0.14 4.07
N LEU A 212 7.38 0.70 4.46
CA LEU A 212 8.14 0.59 5.70
C LEU A 212 7.53 1.52 6.74
N LYS A 213 7.11 0.98 7.88
CA LYS A 213 6.49 1.79 8.94
C LYS A 213 7.50 2.76 9.56
N THR A 214 7.00 3.93 9.94
CA THR A 214 7.74 4.93 10.71
C THR A 214 7.17 5.07 12.13
N PRO A 215 8.01 5.43 13.13
CA PRO A 215 9.46 5.58 13.05
C PRO A 215 10.13 4.23 12.73
N PHE A 216 11.21 4.27 11.96
CA PHE A 216 11.93 3.05 11.59
C PHE A 216 12.61 2.46 12.80
N THR A 217 12.61 1.13 12.91
CA THR A 217 13.53 0.41 13.80
C THR A 217 14.19 -0.73 13.05
N ILE A 218 15.34 -1.22 13.49
CA ILE A 218 15.95 -2.40 12.83
C ILE A 218 15.00 -3.59 12.81
N GLU A 219 14.26 -3.81 13.90
CA GLU A 219 13.21 -4.82 13.99
C GLU A 219 12.07 -4.52 13.02
N GLY A 220 11.57 -3.27 13.00
CA GLY A 220 10.48 -2.86 12.12
C GLY A 220 10.82 -2.90 10.63
N LEU A 221 12.09 -2.70 10.25
CA LEU A 221 12.55 -2.88 8.87
C LEU A 221 12.39 -4.33 8.38
N ARG A 222 12.24 -5.29 9.30
CA ARG A 222 11.97 -6.70 9.02
C ARG A 222 10.51 -7.02 9.26
N ASP A 223 10.05 -6.83 10.49
CA ASP A 223 8.78 -7.38 10.98
C ASP A 223 7.56 -6.55 10.55
N ASP A 224 7.77 -5.30 10.12
CA ASP A 224 6.71 -4.34 9.86
C ASP A 224 6.57 -3.91 8.39
N VAL A 225 7.20 -4.61 7.45
CA VAL A 225 7.02 -4.34 6.02
C VAL A 225 5.60 -4.67 5.58
N MET A 226 4.85 -3.69 5.09
CA MET A 226 3.44 -3.85 4.73
C MET A 226 3.23 -3.89 3.21
N HIS A 227 2.35 -4.77 2.74
CA HIS A 227 1.86 -4.74 1.36
C HIS A 227 0.93 -3.54 1.15
N VAL A 228 1.12 -2.82 0.05
CA VAL A 228 0.27 -1.67 -0.30
C VAL A 228 -0.69 -2.00 -1.44
N ASP A 229 -0.33 -2.88 -2.36
CA ASP A 229 -1.16 -3.10 -3.55
C ASP A 229 -1.36 -4.59 -3.87
N PHE A 230 -2.61 -5.03 -3.87
CA PHE A 230 -3.01 -6.39 -4.23
C PHE A 230 -3.71 -6.50 -5.58
N SER A 231 -3.74 -5.43 -6.40
CA SER A 231 -4.43 -5.36 -7.69
C SER A 231 -4.18 -6.55 -8.61
N LEU A 232 -2.95 -7.06 -8.65
CA LEU A 232 -2.59 -8.20 -9.50
C LEU A 232 -2.47 -9.53 -8.75
N ALA A 233 -2.85 -9.57 -7.47
CA ALA A 233 -2.76 -10.77 -6.67
C ALA A 233 -3.73 -11.86 -7.18
N VAL A 234 -3.29 -13.12 -7.17
CA VAL A 234 -4.10 -14.26 -7.62
C VAL A 234 -4.05 -15.39 -6.63
N LYS A 235 -5.17 -16.11 -6.49
CA LYS A 235 -5.22 -17.31 -5.68
C LYS A 235 -4.34 -18.42 -6.28
N TRP A 236 -3.60 -19.12 -5.43
CA TRP A 236 -2.79 -20.27 -5.80
C TRP A 236 -3.32 -21.56 -5.15
N PRO A 237 -3.39 -22.69 -5.89
CA PRO A 237 -3.13 -22.81 -7.33
C PRO A 237 -4.22 -22.11 -8.16
N SER A 238 -3.82 -21.48 -9.26
CA SER A 238 -4.76 -20.80 -10.15
C SER A 238 -5.45 -21.84 -11.05
N ARG A 239 -6.78 -21.79 -11.10
CA ARG A 239 -7.58 -22.69 -11.96
C ARG A 239 -7.59 -22.28 -13.44
N GLN A 240 -7.15 -21.06 -13.76
CA GLN A 240 -7.18 -20.54 -15.12
C GLN A 240 -5.79 -20.60 -15.76
N ASN A 241 -5.65 -21.42 -16.80
CA ASN A 241 -4.45 -21.49 -17.67
C ASN A 241 -4.21 -20.21 -18.50
N LYS A 242 -4.96 -19.12 -18.29
CA LYS A 242 -4.92 -17.88 -19.09
C LYS A 242 -3.97 -16.79 -18.56
N GLN A 243 -3.04 -17.10 -17.65
CA GLN A 243 -2.20 -16.09 -16.98
C GLN A 243 -0.70 -16.27 -17.21
N ASN A 244 -0.29 -16.30 -18.48
CA ASN A 244 1.12 -16.21 -18.87
C ASN A 244 1.54 -14.82 -19.37
N ASP A 245 0.61 -13.87 -19.43
CA ASP A 245 0.94 -12.49 -19.80
C ASP A 245 1.68 -11.80 -18.65
N LEU A 246 2.71 -11.04 -19.01
CA LEU A 246 3.42 -10.20 -18.07
C LEU A 246 2.53 -9.02 -17.66
N VAL A 247 1.87 -9.15 -16.51
CA VAL A 247 0.94 -8.13 -15.97
C VAL A 247 1.62 -7.10 -15.04
N GLY A 248 2.85 -7.38 -14.57
CA GLY A 248 3.61 -6.48 -13.69
C GLY A 248 4.75 -5.74 -14.40
N THR A 249 5.56 -5.03 -13.63
CA THR A 249 6.67 -4.25 -14.19
C THR A 249 7.77 -5.15 -14.78
N ARG A 250 8.08 -4.94 -16.06
CA ARG A 250 9.12 -5.69 -16.80
C ARG A 250 10.48 -5.67 -16.09
N LYS A 251 10.87 -4.56 -15.46
CA LYS A 251 12.14 -4.41 -14.70
C LYS A 251 12.30 -5.44 -13.58
N TYR A 252 11.21 -5.79 -12.88
CA TYR A 252 11.20 -6.71 -11.74
C TYR A 252 10.66 -8.11 -12.09
N SER A 253 10.36 -8.36 -13.36
CA SER A 253 9.93 -9.69 -13.83
C SER A 253 10.96 -10.77 -13.51
N SER A 254 10.48 -12.00 -13.25
CA SER A 254 11.32 -13.14 -12.85
C SER A 254 12.54 -13.33 -13.77
N LYS A 255 12.34 -13.29 -15.10
CA LYS A 255 13.43 -13.43 -16.08
C LYS A 255 14.51 -12.35 -15.90
N ARG A 256 14.12 -11.09 -15.68
CA ARG A 256 15.07 -9.98 -15.49
C ARG A 256 15.74 -9.99 -14.12
N ALA A 257 14.98 -10.30 -13.07
CA ALA A 257 15.50 -10.42 -11.71
C ALA A 257 16.54 -11.55 -11.61
N LEU A 258 16.27 -12.71 -12.24
CA LEU A 258 17.16 -13.87 -12.20
C LEU A 258 18.37 -13.75 -13.15
N SER A 259 18.30 -12.93 -14.21
CA SER A 259 19.38 -12.83 -15.20
C SER A 259 20.56 -11.98 -14.74
N ARG A 260 20.55 -11.35 -13.55
CA ARG A 260 21.65 -10.53 -12.97
C ARG A 260 22.06 -9.25 -13.75
N HIS A 261 21.64 -9.09 -15.00
CA HIS A 261 22.11 -8.05 -15.94
C HIS A 261 21.77 -6.59 -15.55
N VAL A 262 20.79 -6.34 -14.68
CA VAL A 262 20.26 -4.97 -14.46
C VAL A 262 20.56 -4.44 -13.05
N GLN A 263 21.10 -5.26 -12.14
CA GLN A 263 21.10 -4.93 -10.70
C GLN A 263 22.45 -4.99 -10.00
N GLY A 264 23.56 -5.31 -10.68
CA GLY A 264 24.89 -5.34 -10.04
C GLY A 264 24.88 -6.20 -8.77
N CYS A 265 24.51 -7.46 -8.89
CA CYS A 265 24.25 -8.30 -7.72
C CYS A 265 25.58 -8.83 -7.12
N PRO A 266 25.86 -8.61 -5.82
CA PRO A 266 27.03 -9.19 -5.18
C PRO A 266 27.02 -10.72 -5.28
N GLU A 267 28.20 -11.33 -5.40
CA GLU A 267 28.37 -12.80 -5.42
C GLU A 267 27.66 -13.48 -4.24
N ALA A 268 27.52 -12.78 -3.12
CA ALA A 268 26.77 -13.21 -1.93
C ALA A 268 25.31 -13.65 -2.23
N PHE A 269 24.64 -13.09 -3.24
CA PHE A 269 23.26 -13.46 -3.60
C PHE A 269 23.18 -14.65 -4.58
N SER A 270 24.32 -15.19 -5.03
CA SER A 270 24.35 -16.32 -5.96
C SER A 270 23.54 -17.50 -5.44
N THR A 271 23.72 -17.88 -4.17
CA THR A 271 22.99 -18.95 -3.50
C THR A 271 21.47 -18.79 -3.59
N ILE A 272 20.95 -17.58 -3.29
CA ILE A 272 19.51 -17.30 -3.35
C ILE A 272 19.03 -17.39 -4.81
N LEU A 273 19.77 -16.83 -5.75
CA LEU A 273 19.38 -16.84 -7.16
C LEU A 273 19.38 -18.24 -7.76
N ASP A 274 20.36 -19.06 -7.42
CA ASP A 274 20.48 -20.44 -7.91
C ASP A 274 19.35 -21.30 -7.31
N TYR A 275 19.04 -21.10 -6.03
CA TYR A 275 17.87 -21.68 -5.39
C TYR A 275 16.57 -21.28 -6.12
N LEU A 276 16.31 -19.98 -6.31
CA LEU A 276 15.08 -19.50 -6.95
C LEU A 276 14.90 -19.98 -8.40
N ARG A 277 15.99 -20.25 -9.13
CA ARG A 277 15.93 -20.88 -10.46
C ARG A 277 15.51 -22.35 -10.42
N SER A 278 15.74 -23.03 -9.31
CA SER A 278 15.36 -24.44 -9.12
C SER A 278 13.91 -24.64 -8.66
N VAL A 279 13.26 -23.58 -8.18
CA VAL A 279 11.87 -23.63 -7.69
C VAL A 279 10.90 -23.62 -8.87
N ASP A 280 10.00 -24.61 -8.88
CA ASP A 280 8.91 -24.69 -9.86
C ASP A 280 7.58 -24.18 -9.27
N TYR A 281 6.56 -24.05 -10.12
CA TYR A 281 5.23 -23.53 -9.75
C TYR A 281 4.53 -24.32 -8.63
N SER A 282 4.82 -25.61 -8.51
CA SER A 282 4.14 -26.52 -7.57
C SER A 282 4.73 -26.47 -6.17
N LYS A 283 5.98 -26.02 -6.06
CA LYS A 283 6.74 -26.00 -4.80
C LYS A 283 6.57 -24.69 -4.06
N ARG A 284 6.37 -24.80 -2.75
CA ARG A 284 6.46 -23.67 -1.86
C ARG A 284 7.93 -23.27 -1.68
N PRO A 285 8.31 -22.00 -1.85
CA PRO A 285 9.66 -21.54 -1.56
C PRO A 285 10.03 -21.76 -0.09
N ASP A 286 11.30 -22.08 0.14
CA ASP A 286 11.93 -22.18 1.46
C ASP A 286 12.29 -20.77 1.94
N TYR A 287 11.28 -20.10 2.47
CA TYR A 287 11.43 -18.76 3.05
C TYR A 287 12.46 -18.74 4.18
N ALA A 288 12.52 -19.80 5.00
CA ALA A 288 13.46 -19.87 6.11
C ALA A 288 14.91 -19.93 5.62
N GLY A 289 15.18 -20.74 4.59
CA GLY A 289 16.51 -20.79 3.95
C GLY A 289 16.91 -19.47 3.29
N ILE A 290 15.97 -18.79 2.63
CA ILE A 290 16.22 -17.45 2.07
C ILE A 290 16.57 -16.45 3.18
N GLU A 291 15.76 -16.36 4.23
CA GLU A 291 15.99 -15.46 5.37
C GLU A 291 17.33 -15.77 6.05
N GLN A 292 17.65 -17.05 6.26
CA GLN A 292 18.94 -17.48 6.82
C GLN A 292 20.12 -16.98 5.99
N THR A 293 20.03 -17.04 4.66
CA THR A 293 21.09 -16.53 3.77
C THR A 293 21.26 -15.01 3.92
N PHE A 294 20.18 -14.24 4.08
CA PHE A 294 20.27 -12.80 4.38
C PHE A 294 20.95 -12.54 5.73
N PHE A 295 20.64 -13.33 6.77
CA PHE A 295 21.27 -13.19 8.08
C PHE A 295 22.77 -13.49 8.04
N GLU A 296 23.20 -14.48 7.25
CA GLU A 296 24.61 -14.77 7.02
C GLU A 296 25.32 -13.59 6.33
N MET A 297 24.68 -12.95 5.35
CA MET A 297 25.22 -11.76 4.69
C MET A 297 25.36 -10.56 5.64
N LEU A 298 24.45 -10.39 6.60
CA LEU A 298 24.54 -9.36 7.64
C LEU A 298 25.70 -9.65 8.60
N ARG A 299 25.81 -10.90 9.09
CA ARG A 299 26.89 -11.33 10.00
C ARG A 299 28.26 -11.18 9.36
N ALA A 300 28.42 -11.56 8.09
CA ALA A 300 29.68 -11.44 7.35
C ALA A 300 30.18 -9.99 7.25
N ARG A 301 29.27 -9.01 7.31
CA ARG A 301 29.58 -7.57 7.27
C ARG A 301 29.80 -6.95 8.65
N LYS A 302 29.82 -7.76 9.73
CA LYS A 302 29.95 -7.30 11.13
C LYS A 302 28.90 -6.24 11.52
N LEU A 303 27.75 -6.26 10.86
CA LEU A 303 26.63 -5.38 11.19
C LEU A 303 25.94 -5.97 12.42
N SER A 304 25.88 -5.20 13.50
CA SER A 304 25.37 -5.68 14.78
C SER A 304 23.87 -5.41 14.92
N TRP A 305 23.17 -6.33 15.58
CA TRP A 305 21.73 -6.29 15.82
C TRP A 305 21.29 -5.14 16.72
N GLY A 306 22.22 -4.59 17.52
CA GLY A 306 21.96 -3.49 18.46
C GLY A 306 22.42 -2.13 17.94
N MET A 307 22.72 -1.98 16.65
CA MET A 307 23.00 -0.67 16.07
C MET A 307 21.71 0.16 16.11
N GLN A 308 21.62 1.07 17.06
CA GLN A 308 20.49 1.99 17.11
C GLN A 308 20.57 3.00 15.99
N MET A 309 19.44 3.24 15.34
CA MET A 309 19.33 4.31 14.34
C MET A 309 19.50 5.66 15.02
N ASP A 310 19.99 6.66 14.27
CA ASP A 310 20.24 8.00 14.82
C ASP A 310 19.01 8.62 15.51
N TRP A 311 17.79 8.34 15.01
CA TRP A 311 16.53 8.82 15.60
C TRP A 311 16.03 7.97 16.78
N GLU A 312 16.43 6.71 16.92
CA GLU A 312 16.10 5.89 18.11
C GLU A 312 16.78 6.45 19.37
N ASN A 313 18.02 6.95 19.20
CA ASN A 313 18.77 7.63 20.26
C ASN A 313 18.13 8.95 20.71
N GLN A 314 17.42 9.64 19.81
CA GLN A 314 16.74 10.90 20.13
C GLN A 314 15.48 10.65 20.98
N GLN A 315 14.72 9.59 20.70
CA GLN A 315 13.53 9.25 21.51
C GLN A 315 13.89 8.88 22.95
N GLN A 316 15.01 8.18 23.17
CA GLN A 316 15.51 7.94 24.53
C GLN A 316 15.85 9.24 25.27
N LYS A 317 16.46 10.23 24.59
CA LYS A 317 16.77 11.55 25.17
C LYS A 317 15.54 12.41 25.48
N PHE A 318 14.41 12.20 24.79
CA PHE A 318 13.14 12.83 25.14
C PHE A 318 12.42 12.11 26.30
N SER A 319 12.57 10.78 26.40
CA SER A 319 11.99 9.99 27.51
C SER A 319 12.72 10.17 28.84
N MET A 320 14.04 10.37 28.81
CA MET A 320 14.83 10.79 29.96
C MET A 320 14.96 12.30 29.87
N GLY A 321 14.04 13.06 30.48
CA GLY A 321 13.98 14.52 30.38
C GLY A 321 15.31 15.24 30.63
N VAL A 322 16.13 15.37 29.59
CA VAL A 322 17.33 16.21 29.62
C VAL A 322 16.86 17.60 29.30
N SER A 323 16.76 18.43 30.34
CA SER A 323 16.58 19.87 30.22
C SER A 323 17.62 20.43 29.26
N VAL A 324 17.17 20.99 28.15
CA VAL A 324 18.00 21.78 27.24
C VAL A 324 18.53 22.99 28.04
N PRO A 325 19.85 23.24 28.13
CA PRO A 325 20.35 24.44 28.79
C PRO A 325 19.94 25.66 27.96
N SER A 326 19.21 26.58 28.57
CA SER A 326 18.97 27.90 27.97
C SER A 326 20.25 28.73 28.07
N SER A 327 20.99 28.84 26.98
CA SER A 327 22.09 29.80 26.85
C SER A 327 21.72 30.85 25.82
N ILE A 328 20.94 31.83 26.25
CA ILE A 328 20.97 33.17 25.65
C ILE A 328 21.65 34.04 26.69
N GLU A 329 22.99 34.09 26.65
CA GLU A 329 23.73 35.17 27.28
C GLU A 329 23.72 36.34 26.31
N GLY A 330 22.99 37.39 26.70
CA GLY A 330 23.08 38.68 26.05
C GLY A 330 24.45 39.30 26.33
N THR A 331 25.12 39.72 25.28
CA THR A 331 26.17 40.73 25.39
C THR A 331 25.54 42.09 25.15
N SER A 332 25.55 42.86 26.23
CA SER A 332 25.32 44.30 26.35
C SER A 332 26.11 45.15 25.37
#